data_AF-B4HG33-F1
#
_entry.id   AF-B4HG33-F1
#
_cell.length_a   1.000
_cell.length_b   1.000
_cell.length_c   1.000
_cell.angle_alpha   90.00
_cell.angle_beta   90.00
_cell.angle_gamma   90.00
#
_symmetry.space_group_name_H-M   'P 1'
#
loop_
_entity.id
_entity.type
_entity.pdbx_description
1 polymer ?
#
loop_
_entity_poly.entity_id
_entity_poly.type
_entity_poly.pdbx_seq_one_letter_code
_entity_poly.pdbx_strand_id
1 'polypeptide(L)'
;MSINLRTVYAFAREMYPKTSKETIQYGTAGFRGKAEFLDSVMFRMGVLATLRSRYRGGSVIGVMITASHNPEPDNGVKLVDPKGEMLEASWEAIATDLVNVSDQELEQQVAKIIKDNNIDVTTSSQVFVGMDNRYHSPRLLKAVADGVIALKGNVKEYGIVTTPMLHYFVVAANTKEAYGKPTEEGYYDKLIKAFELLRNGRMENGNYRNSIIYDGANGVGARKMLQFIKRMKGSLNVTVINQGIGVGRSTRTAAPTT
;
A
#
# COMPACT_ATOMS: atom_id res chain seq x y z
N MET A 1 25.07 1.75 -18.89
CA MET A 1 24.13 2.82 -19.28
C MET A 1 23.87 3.70 -18.05
N SER A 2 23.96 5.02 -18.17
CA SER A 2 23.60 5.94 -17.08
C SER A 2 22.07 6.13 -17.04
N ILE A 3 21.50 6.18 -15.84
CA ILE A 3 20.08 6.52 -15.66
C ILE A 3 19.93 8.04 -15.75
N ASN A 4 18.95 8.52 -16.51
CA ASN A 4 18.66 9.96 -16.61
C ASN A 4 17.82 10.37 -15.40
N LEU A 5 18.45 11.03 -14.43
CA LEU A 5 17.76 11.49 -13.22
C LEU A 5 17.10 12.87 -13.37
N ARG A 6 17.32 13.59 -14.49
CA ARG A 6 16.65 14.86 -14.75
C ARG A 6 15.13 14.70 -14.83
N THR A 7 14.65 13.54 -15.27
CA THR A 7 13.22 13.23 -15.27
C THR A 7 12.68 13.19 -13.85
N VAL A 8 13.41 12.63 -12.88
CA VAL A 8 13.02 12.63 -11.47
C VAL A 8 12.88 14.07 -10.95
N TYR A 9 13.89 14.91 -11.22
CA TYR A 9 13.87 16.31 -10.84
C TYR A 9 12.71 17.09 -11.48
N ALA A 10 12.46 16.90 -12.78
CA ALA A 10 11.39 17.57 -13.50
C ALA A 10 10.00 17.22 -12.94
N PHE A 11 9.73 15.93 -12.70
CA PHE A 11 8.47 15.52 -12.06
C PHE A 11 8.32 16.10 -10.66
N ALA A 12 9.38 16.03 -9.84
CA ALA A 12 9.34 16.59 -8.49
C ALA A 12 9.03 18.09 -8.51
N ARG A 13 9.73 18.88 -9.32
CA ARG A 13 9.55 20.34 -9.33
C ARG A 13 8.21 20.78 -9.94
N GLU A 14 7.79 20.18 -11.04
CA GLU A 14 6.63 20.66 -11.82
C GLU A 14 5.31 20.05 -11.35
N MET A 15 5.32 18.79 -10.91
CA MET A 15 4.09 18.04 -10.60
C MET A 15 3.93 17.76 -9.11
N TYR A 16 5.03 17.54 -8.39
CA TYR A 16 5.01 17.11 -6.99
C TYR A 16 5.93 17.94 -6.08
N PRO A 17 5.86 19.29 -6.14
CA PRO A 17 6.79 20.13 -5.41
C PRO A 17 6.69 19.87 -3.92
N LYS A 18 7.84 19.87 -3.23
CA LYS A 18 7.84 19.75 -1.77
C LYS A 18 7.34 21.05 -1.15
N THR A 19 6.08 21.05 -0.71
CA THR A 19 5.42 22.23 -0.13
C THR A 19 5.66 22.36 1.38
N SER A 20 5.83 21.25 2.10
CA SER A 20 6.11 21.27 3.54
C SER A 20 7.59 21.51 3.84
N LYS A 21 7.86 22.36 4.83
CA LYS A 21 9.19 22.60 5.40
C LYS A 21 9.49 21.68 6.58
N GLU A 22 8.49 20.98 7.10
CA GLU A 22 8.65 20.08 8.23
C GLU A 22 9.38 18.80 7.81
N THR A 23 10.18 18.28 8.72
CA THR A 23 10.85 16.98 8.54
C THR A 23 9.86 15.88 8.90
N ILE A 24 9.77 14.85 8.05
CA ILE A 24 8.94 13.67 8.29
C ILE A 24 9.81 12.41 8.41
N GLN A 25 9.52 11.55 9.37
CA GLN A 25 10.30 10.34 9.66
C GLN A 25 9.56 9.09 9.15
N TYR A 26 10.31 8.13 8.61
CA TYR A 26 9.75 6.83 8.28
C TYR A 26 9.60 6.02 9.56
N GLY A 27 8.38 5.89 10.07
CA GLY A 27 8.10 5.10 11.27
C GLY A 27 7.86 3.62 10.94
N THR A 28 7.53 2.84 11.97
CA THR A 28 7.21 1.40 11.87
C THR A 28 6.11 1.09 10.84
N ALA A 29 5.25 2.07 10.53
CA ALA A 29 4.16 1.92 9.57
C ALA A 29 4.32 2.83 8.34
N GLY A 30 5.54 3.25 8.03
CA GLY A 30 5.88 4.18 6.96
C GLY A 30 5.60 5.65 7.31
N PHE A 31 5.49 6.49 6.29
CA PHE A 31 5.15 7.90 6.44
C PHE A 31 3.65 8.07 6.67
N ARG A 32 3.28 8.98 7.58
CA ARG A 32 1.90 9.39 7.83
C ARG A 32 1.84 10.88 8.10
N GLY A 33 0.77 11.53 7.62
CA GLY A 33 0.55 12.96 7.81
C GLY A 33 -0.70 13.44 7.09
N LYS A 34 -0.93 14.76 7.07
CA LYS A 34 -2.03 15.36 6.31
C LYS A 34 -1.85 15.09 4.83
N ALA A 35 -2.90 14.59 4.18
CA ALA A 35 -2.85 14.16 2.79
C ALA A 35 -2.42 15.27 1.81
N GLU A 36 -2.70 16.54 2.14
CA GLU A 36 -2.33 17.72 1.36
C GLU A 36 -0.81 17.95 1.24
N PHE A 37 -0.01 17.39 2.15
CA PHE A 37 1.45 17.53 2.14
C PHE A 37 2.18 16.26 1.65
N LEU A 38 1.45 15.20 1.29
CA LEU A 38 2.04 13.89 1.00
C LEU A 38 2.38 13.66 -0.47
N ASP A 39 2.01 14.53 -1.41
CA ASP A 39 2.27 14.31 -2.83
C ASP A 39 3.75 14.11 -3.17
N SER A 40 4.61 15.00 -2.66
CA SER A 40 6.07 14.89 -2.82
C SER A 40 6.63 13.62 -2.15
N VAL A 41 6.10 13.26 -0.98
CA VAL A 41 6.44 12.01 -0.26
C VAL A 41 6.07 10.79 -1.12
N MET A 42 4.86 10.74 -1.66
CA MET A 42 4.38 9.64 -2.51
C MET A 42 5.23 9.47 -3.75
N PHE A 43 5.51 10.56 -4.47
CA PHE A 43 6.38 10.55 -5.64
C PHE A 43 7.76 9.98 -5.31
N ARG A 44 8.40 10.50 -4.26
CA ARG A 44 9.72 10.04 -3.82
C ARG A 44 9.72 8.59 -3.33
N MET A 45 8.61 8.11 -2.77
CA MET A 45 8.45 6.70 -2.42
C MET A 45 8.27 5.79 -3.64
N GLY A 46 7.67 6.25 -4.73
CA GLY A 46 7.66 5.54 -6.02
C GLY A 46 9.07 5.39 -6.61
N VAL A 47 9.88 6.46 -6.52
CA VAL A 47 11.30 6.44 -6.89
C VAL A 47 12.06 5.42 -6.04
N LEU A 48 11.92 5.47 -4.71
CA LEU A 48 12.61 4.55 -3.80
C LEU A 48 12.18 3.10 -4.00
N ALA A 49 10.89 2.82 -4.17
CA ALA A 49 10.39 1.47 -4.44
C ALA A 49 11.00 0.88 -5.72
N THR A 50 11.21 1.71 -6.74
CA THR A 50 11.89 1.31 -7.98
C THR A 50 13.35 0.95 -7.75
N LEU A 51 14.08 1.77 -6.98
CA LEU A 51 15.46 1.48 -6.61
C LEU A 51 15.56 0.23 -5.75
N ARG A 52 14.65 0.06 -4.78
CA ARG A 52 14.58 -1.12 -3.92
C ARG A 52 14.33 -2.39 -4.74
N SER A 53 13.44 -2.34 -5.73
CA SER A 53 13.19 -3.47 -6.63
C SER A 53 14.47 -3.88 -7.38
N ARG A 54 15.21 -2.92 -7.95
CA ARG A 54 16.50 -3.18 -8.61
C ARG A 54 17.56 -3.73 -7.66
N TYR A 55 17.68 -3.15 -6.47
CA TYR A 55 18.56 -3.66 -5.42
C TYR A 55 18.24 -5.11 -5.04
N ARG A 56 16.95 -5.50 -5.08
CA ARG A 56 16.49 -6.87 -4.86
C ARG A 56 16.47 -7.72 -6.14
N GLY A 57 17.31 -7.41 -7.12
CA GLY A 57 17.46 -8.19 -8.36
C GLY A 57 16.21 -8.18 -9.25
N GLY A 58 15.43 -7.11 -9.21
CA GLY A 58 14.17 -6.98 -9.96
C GLY A 58 12.95 -7.62 -9.30
N SER A 59 13.06 -8.03 -8.03
CA SER A 59 11.93 -8.53 -7.25
C SER A 59 10.82 -7.47 -7.15
N VAL A 60 9.57 -7.93 -7.05
CA VAL A 60 8.41 -7.07 -6.84
C VAL A 60 8.49 -6.41 -5.46
N ILE A 61 8.31 -5.10 -5.43
CA ILE A 61 8.15 -4.30 -4.20
C ILE A 61 6.72 -3.77 -4.13
N GLY A 62 6.10 -3.83 -2.95
CA GLY A 62 4.78 -3.26 -2.73
C GLY A 62 4.84 -1.83 -2.21
N VAL A 63 3.85 -1.01 -2.58
CA VAL A 63 3.59 0.32 -2.00
C VAL A 63 2.13 0.37 -1.57
N MET A 64 1.89 0.46 -0.26
CA MET A 64 0.55 0.57 0.29
C MET A 64 0.26 2.01 0.69
N ILE A 65 -0.80 2.59 0.13
CA ILE A 65 -1.28 3.94 0.46
C ILE A 65 -2.44 3.83 1.44
N THR A 66 -2.17 4.19 2.70
CA THR A 66 -3.15 4.18 3.78
C THR A 66 -2.57 4.86 5.02
N ALA A 67 -3.43 5.51 5.80
CA ALA A 67 -3.10 5.86 7.19
C ALA A 67 -3.79 4.95 8.22
N SER A 68 -4.31 3.79 7.81
CA SER A 68 -4.93 2.80 8.71
C SER A 68 -6.01 3.47 9.58
N HIS A 69 -5.81 3.50 10.91
CA HIS A 69 -6.74 4.04 11.90
C HIS A 69 -6.70 5.57 12.07
N ASN A 70 -5.78 6.27 11.41
CA ASN A 70 -5.69 7.73 11.53
C ASN A 70 -6.99 8.43 11.06
N PRO A 71 -7.24 9.68 11.50
CA PRO A 71 -8.34 10.50 11.02
C PRO A 71 -8.39 10.64 9.50
N GLU A 72 -9.58 10.87 8.95
CA GLU A 72 -9.87 10.93 7.51
C GLU A 72 -8.96 11.90 6.71
N PRO A 73 -8.60 13.11 7.20
CA PRO A 73 -7.73 14.03 6.47
C PRO A 73 -6.28 13.56 6.32
N ASP A 74 -5.87 12.55 7.09
CA ASP A 74 -4.53 12.00 7.01
C ASP A 74 -4.45 10.93 5.91
N ASN A 75 -3.26 10.72 5.37
CA ASN A 75 -2.94 9.52 4.60
C ASN A 75 -1.51 9.08 4.93
N GLY A 76 -1.02 8.06 4.23
CA GLY A 76 0.31 7.53 4.49
C GLY A 76 0.75 6.55 3.42
N VAL A 77 2.03 6.20 3.47
CA VAL A 77 2.64 5.25 2.54
C VAL A 77 3.66 4.40 3.26
N LYS A 78 3.65 3.11 2.94
CA LYS A 78 4.67 2.14 3.39
C LYS A 78 5.08 1.21 2.26
N LEU A 79 6.35 0.79 2.29
CA LEU A 79 6.88 -0.21 1.37
C LEU A 79 6.73 -1.63 1.95
N VAL A 80 6.62 -2.59 1.04
CA VAL A 80 6.54 -4.02 1.32
C VAL A 80 7.64 -4.73 0.54
N ASP A 81 8.50 -5.45 1.25
CA ASP A 81 9.63 -6.17 0.68
C ASP A 81 9.21 -7.54 0.11
N PRO A 82 10.09 -8.25 -0.63
CA PRO A 82 9.68 -9.32 -1.52
C PRO A 82 8.96 -10.52 -0.89
N LYS A 83 9.16 -10.81 0.39
CA LYS A 83 8.49 -11.88 1.13
C LYS A 83 7.21 -11.38 1.84
N GLY A 84 6.75 -10.17 1.54
CA GLY A 84 5.57 -9.57 2.16
C GLY A 84 5.84 -9.02 3.54
N GLU A 85 7.10 -8.87 3.92
CA GLU A 85 7.57 -8.21 5.12
C GLU A 85 7.58 -6.69 4.94
N MET A 86 7.70 -5.97 6.05
CA MET A 86 7.91 -4.53 6.02
C MET A 86 9.28 -4.21 5.40
N LEU A 87 9.45 -2.97 4.95
CA LEU A 87 10.75 -2.48 4.49
C LEU A 87 11.87 -2.81 5.49
N GLU A 88 13.00 -3.30 4.99
CA GLU A 88 14.20 -3.49 5.79
C GLU A 88 14.58 -2.21 6.56
N ALA A 89 14.84 -2.33 7.87
CA ALA A 89 15.09 -1.19 8.76
C ALA A 89 16.20 -0.24 8.28
N SER A 90 17.27 -0.79 7.66
CA SER A 90 18.37 0.00 7.10
C SER A 90 17.92 0.95 5.98
N TRP A 91 16.81 0.64 5.29
CA TRP A 91 16.23 1.45 4.23
C TRP A 91 15.22 2.50 4.73
N GLU A 92 14.81 2.45 6.00
CA GLU A 92 13.91 3.46 6.59
C GLU A 92 14.62 4.82 6.73
N ALA A 93 15.91 4.80 7.08
CA ALA A 93 16.75 6.00 7.10
C ALA A 93 16.92 6.58 5.68
N ILE A 94 17.16 5.72 4.68
CA ILE A 94 17.25 6.13 3.27
C ILE A 94 15.94 6.78 2.80
N ALA A 95 14.79 6.18 3.14
CA ALA A 95 13.49 6.74 2.83
C ALA A 95 13.30 8.12 3.47
N THR A 96 13.64 8.22 4.75
CA THR A 96 13.58 9.47 5.52
C THR A 96 14.43 10.57 4.88
N ASP A 97 15.69 10.29 4.57
CA ASP A 97 16.56 11.28 3.94
C ASP A 97 16.02 11.70 2.58
N LEU A 98 15.58 10.73 1.75
CA LEU A 98 15.07 10.98 0.41
C LEU A 98 13.84 11.90 0.41
N VAL A 99 12.89 11.74 1.34
CA VAL A 99 11.71 12.60 1.37
C VAL A 99 11.98 13.99 1.94
N ASN A 100 13.07 14.15 2.69
CA ASN A 100 13.37 15.40 3.38
C ASN A 100 14.31 16.34 2.63
N VAL A 101 15.12 15.88 1.67
CA VAL A 101 15.93 16.77 0.83
C VAL A 101 15.08 17.79 0.06
N SER A 102 15.65 18.94 -0.30
CA SER A 102 14.96 19.88 -1.20
C SER A 102 14.72 19.27 -2.58
N ASP A 103 13.84 19.86 -3.39
CA ASP A 103 13.64 19.38 -4.76
C ASP A 103 14.92 19.56 -5.60
N GLN A 104 15.72 20.60 -5.32
CA GLN A 104 17.02 20.84 -5.98
C GLN A 104 18.05 19.74 -5.69
N GLU A 105 18.02 19.19 -4.48
CA GLU A 105 18.96 18.15 -4.03
C GLU A 105 18.49 16.72 -4.36
N LEU A 106 17.25 16.55 -4.82
CA LEU A 106 16.65 15.23 -5.04
C LEU A 106 17.43 14.39 -6.04
N GLU A 107 17.90 14.99 -7.13
CA GLU A 107 18.69 14.29 -8.15
C GLU A 107 19.97 13.70 -7.55
N GLN A 108 20.69 14.52 -6.77
CA GLN A 108 21.92 14.12 -6.10
C GLN A 108 21.66 13.03 -5.05
N GLN A 109 20.56 13.13 -4.29
CA GLN A 109 20.22 12.13 -3.28
C GLN A 109 19.88 10.79 -3.93
N VAL A 110 19.16 10.77 -5.05
CA VAL A 110 18.89 9.54 -5.81
C VAL A 110 20.19 8.93 -6.35
N ALA A 111 21.09 9.75 -6.91
CA ALA A 111 22.40 9.29 -7.38
C ALA A 111 23.24 8.68 -6.24
N LYS A 112 23.21 9.30 -5.05
CA LYS A 112 23.87 8.80 -3.84
C LYS A 112 23.34 7.43 -3.44
N ILE A 113 22.01 7.25 -3.39
CA ILE A 113 21.38 5.95 -3.06
C ILE A 113 21.84 4.86 -4.02
N ILE A 114 21.84 5.15 -5.33
CA ILE A 114 22.28 4.19 -6.36
C ILE A 114 23.73 3.78 -6.12
N LYS A 115 24.62 4.76 -5.92
CA LYS A 115 26.05 4.51 -5.72
C LYS A 115 26.33 3.74 -4.44
N ASP A 116 25.80 4.21 -3.30
CA ASP A 116 26.13 3.66 -1.98
C ASP A 116 25.61 2.22 -1.79
N ASN A 117 24.53 1.86 -2.49
CA ASN A 117 23.93 0.52 -2.44
C ASN A 117 24.30 -0.35 -3.65
N ASN A 118 25.22 0.09 -4.51
CA ASN A 118 25.65 -0.60 -5.73
C ASN A 118 24.48 -1.09 -6.60
N ILE A 119 23.47 -0.23 -6.79
CA ILE A 119 22.24 -0.59 -7.52
C ILE A 119 22.52 -0.65 -9.01
N ASP A 120 22.32 -1.81 -9.62
CA ASP A 120 22.30 -1.93 -11.07
C ASP A 120 21.04 -1.26 -11.65
N VAL A 121 21.23 -0.09 -12.24
CA VAL A 121 20.15 0.69 -12.85
C VAL A 121 19.58 0.08 -14.13
N THR A 122 20.25 -0.94 -14.70
CA THR A 122 19.79 -1.64 -15.92
C THR A 122 18.84 -2.79 -15.60
N THR A 123 18.85 -3.28 -14.36
CA THR A 123 17.89 -4.28 -13.88
C THR A 123 16.46 -3.74 -14.00
N SER A 124 15.56 -4.58 -14.52
CA SER A 124 14.12 -4.28 -14.57
C SER A 124 13.56 -4.15 -13.15
N SER A 125 12.61 -3.23 -12.95
CA SER A 125 11.91 -3.08 -11.68
C SER A 125 10.42 -3.30 -11.83
N GLN A 126 9.82 -3.85 -10.77
CA GLN A 126 8.38 -4.08 -10.69
C GLN A 126 7.85 -3.59 -9.35
N VAL A 127 6.87 -2.70 -9.39
CA VAL A 127 6.24 -2.11 -8.20
C VAL A 127 4.75 -2.37 -8.23
N PHE A 128 4.22 -2.95 -7.16
CA PHE A 128 2.79 -3.18 -6.96
C PHE A 128 2.23 -2.10 -6.05
N VAL A 129 1.18 -1.39 -6.49
CA VAL A 129 0.60 -0.29 -5.72
C VAL A 129 -0.84 -0.63 -5.36
N GLY A 130 -1.16 -0.51 -4.07
CA GLY A 130 -2.50 -0.67 -3.53
C GLY A 130 -2.86 0.50 -2.63
N MET A 131 -4.15 0.77 -2.47
CA MET A 131 -4.63 1.86 -1.62
C MET A 131 -5.88 1.48 -0.83
N ASP A 132 -6.12 2.17 0.28
CA ASP A 132 -7.43 2.13 0.95
C ASP A 132 -8.48 2.99 0.22
N ASN A 133 -9.64 3.22 0.86
CA ASN A 133 -10.76 3.96 0.30
C ASN A 133 -10.82 5.45 0.71
N ARG A 134 -9.73 6.07 1.18
CA ARG A 134 -9.68 7.53 1.44
C ARG A 134 -9.79 8.30 0.12
N TYR A 135 -10.45 9.46 0.12
CA TYR A 135 -10.72 10.17 -1.14
C TYR A 135 -9.44 10.72 -1.81
N HIS A 136 -8.39 11.01 -1.04
CA HIS A 136 -7.10 11.46 -1.59
C HIS A 136 -6.27 10.32 -2.19
N SER A 137 -6.58 9.06 -1.84
CA SER A 137 -5.76 7.90 -2.21
C SER A 137 -5.53 7.76 -3.72
N PRO A 138 -6.51 7.98 -4.62
CA PRO A 138 -6.29 7.93 -6.07
C PRO A 138 -5.25 8.94 -6.56
N ARG A 139 -5.26 10.17 -6.04
CA ARG A 139 -4.28 11.22 -6.39
C ARG A 139 -2.88 10.85 -5.89
N LEU A 140 -2.79 10.36 -4.66
CA LEU A 140 -1.53 9.91 -4.05
C LEU A 140 -0.96 8.68 -4.76
N LEU A 141 -1.81 7.78 -5.24
CA LEU A 141 -1.43 6.63 -6.07
C LEU A 141 -0.78 7.10 -7.38
N LYS A 142 -1.37 8.09 -8.03
CA LYS A 142 -0.77 8.68 -9.24
C LYS A 142 0.62 9.26 -8.97
N ALA A 143 0.83 9.91 -7.83
CA ALA A 143 2.16 10.40 -7.45
C ALA A 143 3.18 9.26 -7.30
N VAL A 144 2.81 8.16 -6.62
CA VAL A 144 3.66 6.95 -6.55
C VAL A 144 3.97 6.40 -7.94
N ALA A 145 2.95 6.23 -8.79
CA ALA A 145 3.11 5.70 -10.14
C ALA A 145 4.05 6.55 -11.00
N ASP A 146 3.91 7.87 -10.94
CA ASP A 146 4.79 8.81 -11.65
C ASP A 146 6.24 8.72 -11.14
N GLY A 147 6.44 8.50 -9.83
CA GLY A 147 7.76 8.22 -9.26
C GLY A 147 8.40 6.94 -9.80
N VAL A 148 7.60 5.90 -9.99
CA VAL A 148 8.05 4.64 -10.63
C VAL A 148 8.43 4.87 -12.09
N ILE A 149 7.58 5.58 -12.83
CA ILE A 149 7.77 5.89 -14.25
C ILE A 149 8.98 6.80 -14.48
N ALA A 150 9.26 7.74 -13.56
CA ALA A 150 10.40 8.65 -13.66
C ALA A 150 11.75 7.91 -13.72
N LEU A 151 11.83 6.70 -13.18
CA LEU A 151 12.98 5.80 -13.28
C LEU A 151 12.80 4.66 -14.29
N LYS A 152 11.79 4.74 -15.16
CA LYS A 152 11.40 3.73 -16.15
C LYS A 152 11.09 2.36 -15.52
N GLY A 153 10.52 2.36 -14.32
CA GLY A 153 10.05 1.14 -13.66
C GLY A 153 8.66 0.71 -14.14
N ASN A 154 8.32 -0.55 -13.88
CA ASN A 154 6.99 -1.08 -14.19
C ASN A 154 6.08 -0.98 -12.97
N VAL A 155 4.93 -0.32 -13.13
CA VAL A 155 3.91 -0.20 -12.08
C VAL A 155 2.73 -1.13 -12.38
N LYS A 156 2.24 -1.84 -11.37
CA LYS A 156 0.96 -2.57 -11.42
C LYS A 156 0.05 -2.05 -10.32
N GLU A 157 -1.05 -1.44 -10.72
CA GLU A 157 -2.03 -0.86 -9.81
C GLU A 157 -3.12 -1.87 -9.48
N TYR A 158 -3.31 -2.18 -8.19
CA TYR A 158 -4.42 -3.01 -7.71
C TYR A 158 -5.63 -2.18 -7.26
N GLY A 159 -5.51 -0.85 -7.21
CA GLY A 159 -6.56 0.03 -6.74
C GLY A 159 -6.90 -0.19 -5.26
N ILE A 160 -8.21 -0.22 -4.96
CA ILE A 160 -8.72 -0.31 -3.59
C ILE A 160 -8.56 -1.74 -3.06
N VAL A 161 -7.58 -1.96 -2.17
CA VAL A 161 -7.28 -3.26 -1.54
C VAL A 161 -6.98 -3.11 -0.06
N THR A 162 -7.10 -4.18 0.72
CA THR A 162 -6.62 -4.12 2.10
C THR A 162 -5.09 -4.20 2.12
N THR A 163 -4.47 -3.72 3.20
CA THR A 163 -3.03 -3.91 3.42
C THR A 163 -2.62 -5.38 3.32
N PRO A 164 -3.26 -6.35 4.01
CA PRO A 164 -2.89 -7.76 3.86
C PRO A 164 -2.98 -8.30 2.43
N MET A 165 -3.94 -7.82 1.63
CA MET A 165 -4.05 -8.22 0.22
C MET A 165 -2.84 -7.78 -0.59
N LEU A 166 -2.36 -6.54 -0.43
CA LEU A 166 -1.16 -6.08 -1.12
C LEU A 166 0.07 -6.91 -0.71
N HIS A 167 0.24 -7.16 0.59
CA HIS A 167 1.32 -8.03 1.08
C HIS A 167 1.26 -9.42 0.44
N TYR A 168 0.07 -10.02 0.38
CA TYR A 168 -0.14 -11.30 -0.30
C TYR A 168 0.23 -11.26 -1.79
N PHE A 169 -0.13 -10.21 -2.53
CA PHE A 169 0.21 -10.10 -3.95
C PHE A 169 1.72 -10.03 -4.20
N VAL A 170 2.45 -9.33 -3.33
CA VAL A 170 3.92 -9.25 -3.39
C VAL A 170 4.54 -10.63 -3.19
N VAL A 171 4.15 -11.35 -2.14
CA VAL A 171 4.67 -12.73 -1.89
C VAL A 171 4.32 -13.65 -3.04
N ALA A 172 3.06 -13.63 -3.48
CA ALA A 172 2.55 -14.44 -4.57
C ALA A 172 3.36 -14.24 -5.86
N ALA A 173 3.63 -12.99 -6.23
CA ALA A 173 4.41 -12.69 -7.43
C ALA A 173 5.88 -13.13 -7.30
N ASN A 174 6.54 -12.82 -6.17
CA ASN A 174 7.96 -13.15 -5.97
C ASN A 174 8.22 -14.64 -5.79
N THR A 175 7.23 -15.40 -5.34
CA THR A 175 7.28 -16.87 -5.28
C THR A 175 6.86 -17.55 -6.58
N LYS A 176 6.69 -16.79 -7.67
CA LYS A 176 6.22 -17.29 -8.98
C LYS A 176 4.93 -18.10 -8.84
N GLU A 177 3.99 -17.54 -8.08
CA GLU A 177 2.67 -18.11 -7.76
C GLU A 177 2.68 -19.35 -6.85
N ALA A 178 3.82 -19.81 -6.34
CA ALA A 178 3.87 -20.93 -5.39
C ALA A 178 3.13 -20.62 -4.08
N TYR A 179 3.09 -19.35 -3.65
CA TYR A 179 2.28 -18.93 -2.51
C TYR A 179 0.79 -18.74 -2.86
N GLY A 180 0.43 -18.69 -4.13
CA GLY A 180 -0.91 -18.41 -4.65
C GLY A 180 -0.90 -17.40 -5.78
N LYS A 181 -2.05 -17.19 -6.44
CA LYS A 181 -2.17 -16.23 -7.54
C LYS A 181 -2.13 -14.78 -7.01
N PRO A 182 -1.34 -13.85 -7.58
CA PRO A 182 -1.24 -12.45 -7.14
C PRO A 182 -2.44 -11.62 -7.64
N THR A 183 -3.65 -12.02 -7.23
CA THR A 183 -4.93 -11.40 -7.59
C THR A 183 -5.88 -11.41 -6.40
N GLU A 184 -6.90 -10.54 -6.41
CA GLU A 184 -7.94 -10.57 -5.37
C GLU A 184 -8.62 -11.94 -5.29
N GLU A 185 -8.96 -12.54 -6.44
CA GLU A 185 -9.53 -13.90 -6.48
C GLU A 185 -8.60 -14.92 -5.84
N GLY A 186 -7.29 -14.87 -6.13
CA GLY A 186 -6.32 -15.77 -5.51
C GLY A 186 -6.29 -15.63 -3.98
N TYR A 187 -6.39 -14.40 -3.47
CA TYR A 187 -6.47 -14.13 -2.04
C TYR A 187 -7.74 -14.71 -1.42
N TYR A 188 -8.90 -14.48 -2.04
CA TYR A 188 -10.18 -15.03 -1.58
C TYR A 188 -10.17 -16.55 -1.59
N ASP A 189 -9.80 -17.16 -2.72
CA ASP A 189 -9.75 -18.61 -2.89
C ASP A 189 -8.86 -19.28 -1.85
N LYS A 190 -7.66 -18.73 -1.63
CA LYS A 190 -6.70 -19.31 -0.68
C LYS A 190 -7.26 -19.34 0.74
N LEU A 191 -7.83 -18.23 1.19
CA LEU A 191 -8.36 -18.12 2.56
C LEU A 191 -9.66 -18.90 2.74
N ILE A 192 -10.58 -18.87 1.77
CA ILE A 192 -11.85 -19.60 1.85
C ILE A 192 -11.59 -21.10 1.83
N LYS A 193 -10.74 -21.61 0.93
CA LYS A 193 -10.39 -23.04 0.87
C LYS A 193 -9.76 -23.50 2.18
N ALA A 194 -8.83 -22.75 2.74
CA ALA A 194 -8.21 -23.08 4.02
C ALA A 194 -9.23 -23.11 5.16
N PHE A 195 -10.15 -22.14 5.20
CA PHE A 195 -11.23 -22.08 6.19
C PHE A 195 -12.21 -23.26 6.07
N GLU A 196 -12.63 -23.60 4.86
CA GLU A 196 -13.53 -24.74 4.59
C GLU A 196 -12.87 -26.08 4.96
N LEU A 197 -11.58 -26.25 4.65
CA LEU A 197 -10.79 -27.42 5.03
C LEU A 197 -10.68 -27.55 6.55
N LEU A 198 -10.38 -26.46 7.26
CA LEU A 198 -10.29 -26.45 8.72
C LEU A 198 -11.62 -26.89 9.37
N ARG A 199 -12.74 -26.54 8.74
CA ARG A 199 -14.07 -26.90 9.22
C ARG A 199 -14.49 -28.32 8.88
N ASN A 200 -13.83 -28.96 7.90
CA ASN A 200 -14.13 -30.32 7.48
C ASN A 200 -15.63 -30.56 7.22
N GLY A 201 -16.28 -29.62 6.52
CA GLY A 201 -17.71 -29.66 6.20
C GLY A 201 -18.67 -29.39 7.36
N ARG A 202 -18.19 -29.22 8.60
CA ARG A 202 -19.05 -28.89 9.75
C ARG A 202 -19.43 -27.42 9.73
N MET A 203 -20.74 -27.15 9.83
CA MET A 203 -21.23 -25.78 9.90
C MET A 203 -21.10 -25.21 11.30
N GLU A 204 -21.39 -26.01 12.31
CA GLU A 204 -21.32 -25.63 13.71
C GLU A 204 -20.54 -26.69 14.51
N ASN A 205 -19.99 -26.32 15.67
CA ASN A 205 -19.27 -27.24 16.53
C ASN A 205 -19.34 -26.82 18.00
N GLY A 206 -20.09 -27.56 18.82
CA GLY A 206 -20.33 -27.22 20.22
C GLY A 206 -20.95 -25.82 20.36
N ASN A 207 -20.22 -24.90 21.00
CA ASN A 207 -20.62 -23.51 21.21
C ASN A 207 -20.35 -22.60 20.00
N TYR A 208 -19.65 -23.08 18.97
CA TYR A 208 -19.43 -22.31 17.75
C TYR A 208 -20.70 -22.29 16.89
N ARG A 209 -21.18 -21.10 16.58
CA ARG A 209 -22.19 -20.81 15.56
C ARG A 209 -21.52 -20.15 14.37
N ASN A 210 -21.90 -20.53 13.15
CA ASN A 210 -21.34 -19.94 11.92
C ASN A 210 -21.91 -18.56 11.59
N SER A 211 -22.08 -17.71 12.59
CA SER A 211 -22.61 -16.36 12.42
C SER A 211 -21.71 -15.35 13.11
N ILE A 212 -21.40 -14.26 12.42
CA ILE A 212 -20.65 -13.13 12.98
C ILE A 212 -21.28 -11.81 12.55
N ILE A 213 -21.19 -10.80 13.43
CA ILE A 213 -21.41 -9.40 13.07
C ILE A 213 -20.04 -8.78 12.84
N TYR A 214 -19.81 -8.23 11.66
CA TYR A 214 -18.54 -7.63 11.26
C TYR A 214 -18.69 -6.12 11.12
N ASP A 215 -18.09 -5.36 12.04
CA ASP A 215 -17.94 -3.92 11.88
C ASP A 215 -16.80 -3.60 10.90
N GLY A 216 -17.18 -3.06 9.74
CA GLY A 216 -16.26 -2.71 8.68
C GLY A 216 -15.59 -1.34 8.81
N ALA A 217 -15.89 -0.58 9.86
CA ALA A 217 -15.34 0.76 10.13
C ALA A 217 -15.48 1.76 8.96
N ASN A 218 -16.45 1.56 8.07
CA ASN A 218 -16.62 2.25 6.78
C ASN A 218 -15.37 2.20 5.86
N GLY A 219 -14.46 1.27 6.14
CA GLY A 219 -13.20 1.11 5.43
C GLY A 219 -13.25 0.08 4.31
N VAL A 220 -12.12 -0.08 3.62
CA VAL A 220 -11.93 -1.07 2.55
C VAL A 220 -12.24 -2.51 3.02
N GLY A 221 -12.02 -2.83 4.30
CA GLY A 221 -12.33 -4.14 4.88
C GLY A 221 -13.78 -4.55 4.70
N ALA A 222 -14.74 -3.62 4.87
CA ALA A 222 -16.15 -3.90 4.66
C ALA A 222 -16.44 -4.37 3.23
N ARG A 223 -15.90 -3.63 2.24
CA ARG A 223 -16.07 -3.95 0.81
C ARG A 223 -15.50 -5.31 0.46
N LYS A 224 -14.34 -5.67 1.03
CA LYS A 224 -13.70 -6.96 0.78
C LYS A 224 -14.40 -8.11 1.52
N MET A 225 -14.97 -7.87 2.70
CA MET A 225 -15.81 -8.85 3.42
C MET A 225 -17.07 -9.20 2.62
N LEU A 226 -17.72 -8.21 1.99
CA LEU A 226 -18.85 -8.46 1.08
C LEU A 226 -18.46 -9.38 -0.09
N GLN A 227 -17.22 -9.31 -0.57
CA GLN A 227 -16.71 -10.22 -1.60
C GLN A 227 -16.41 -11.63 -1.06
N PHE A 228 -15.92 -11.74 0.18
CA PHE A 228 -15.81 -13.03 0.87
C PHE A 228 -17.18 -13.72 0.99
N ILE A 229 -18.21 -13.00 1.46
CA ILE A 229 -19.57 -13.54 1.66
C ILE A 229 -20.10 -14.18 0.37
N LYS A 230 -19.94 -13.49 -0.77
CA LYS A 230 -20.37 -14.01 -2.09
C LYS A 230 -19.70 -15.33 -2.47
N ARG A 231 -18.48 -15.58 -1.98
CA ARG A 231 -17.66 -16.75 -2.35
C ARG A 231 -17.74 -17.89 -1.33
N MET A 232 -18.04 -17.58 -0.06
CA MET A 232 -18.14 -18.55 1.02
C MET A 232 -19.39 -19.45 0.93
N LYS A 233 -20.37 -19.15 0.06
CA LYS A 233 -21.57 -19.98 -0.18
C LYS A 233 -22.29 -20.42 1.11
N GLY A 234 -22.37 -19.54 2.10
CA GLY A 234 -23.03 -19.81 3.39
C GLY A 234 -22.17 -20.60 4.39
N SER A 235 -20.90 -20.92 4.08
CA SER A 235 -19.99 -21.53 5.06
C SER A 235 -19.92 -20.67 6.31
N LEU A 236 -19.82 -19.34 6.20
CA LEU A 236 -19.97 -18.39 7.30
C LEU A 236 -21.05 -17.34 6.98
N ASN A 237 -22.03 -17.21 7.87
CA ASN A 237 -23.01 -16.14 7.82
C ASN A 237 -22.39 -14.87 8.44
N VAL A 238 -22.38 -13.78 7.68
CA VAL A 238 -21.75 -12.53 8.13
C VAL A 238 -22.71 -11.37 7.91
N THR A 239 -23.08 -10.70 9.00
CA THR A 239 -23.80 -9.42 8.96
C THR A 239 -22.77 -8.30 9.03
N VAL A 240 -22.55 -7.59 7.93
CA VAL A 240 -21.60 -6.48 7.87
C VAL A 240 -22.31 -5.19 8.32
N ILE A 241 -21.72 -4.43 9.24
CA ILE A 241 -22.17 -3.08 9.63
C ILE A 241 -21.07 -2.06 9.30
N ASN A 242 -21.42 -0.77 9.24
CA ASN A 242 -20.49 0.31 8.87
C ASN A 242 -19.75 0.01 7.54
N GLN A 243 -20.52 -0.09 6.45
CA GLN A 243 -20.00 -0.57 5.16
C GLN A 243 -19.50 0.52 4.22
N GLY A 244 -19.56 1.80 4.63
CA GLY A 244 -19.18 2.93 3.78
C GLY A 244 -20.10 3.15 2.57
N ILE A 245 -21.37 2.73 2.68
CA ILE A 245 -22.46 3.01 1.73
C ILE A 245 -23.38 4.05 2.39
N GLY A 246 -23.58 5.20 1.74
CA GLY A 246 -24.40 6.32 2.24
C GLY A 246 -23.59 7.56 2.60
N VAL A 247 -24.29 8.67 2.91
CA VAL A 247 -23.72 9.98 3.31
C VAL A 247 -23.15 9.91 4.75
N GLY A 248 -22.38 8.87 5.05
CA GLY A 248 -21.61 8.73 6.29
C GLY A 248 -20.38 9.62 6.26
N ARG A 249 -20.55 10.92 5.96
CA ARG A 249 -19.67 11.93 6.55
C ARG A 249 -19.82 11.74 8.06
N SER A 250 -18.70 11.68 8.76
CA SER A 250 -18.65 11.73 10.22
C SER A 250 -19.27 13.06 10.70
N THR A 251 -20.59 13.21 10.68
CA THR A 251 -21.26 14.10 11.61
C THR A 251 -21.30 13.33 12.92
N ARG A 252 -20.41 13.70 13.83
CA ARG A 252 -20.62 13.43 15.26
C ARG A 252 -22.05 13.90 15.55
N THR A 253 -22.99 12.97 15.68
CA THR A 253 -24.26 13.26 16.32
C THR A 253 -23.90 13.70 17.73
N ALA A 254 -24.10 14.99 18.01
CA ALA A 254 -23.95 15.54 19.34
C ALA A 254 -24.72 14.66 20.31
N ALA A 255 -24.08 14.29 21.42
CA ALA A 255 -24.75 13.61 22.51
C ALA A 255 -25.92 14.49 22.98
N PRO A 256 -27.09 13.93 23.29
CA PRO A 256 -28.17 14.70 23.89
C PRO A 256 -27.70 15.14 25.27
N THR A 257 -27.59 16.46 25.46
CA THR A 257 -27.52 17.06 26.79
C THR A 257 -28.81 16.73 27.53
N THR A 258 -28.66 16.02 28.65
CA THR A 258 -29.67 15.88 29.70
C THR A 258 -30.07 17.22 30.26
#